data_AF-A0A926AZQ5-F1
#
_entry.id   AF-A0A926AZQ5-F1
#
_cell.length_a   1.000
_cell.length_b   1.000
_cell.length_c   1.000
_cell.angle_alpha   90.00
_cell.angle_beta   90.00
_cell.angle_gamma   90.00
#
_symmetry.space_group_name_H-M   'P 1'
#
loop_
_entity.id
_entity.type
_entity.pdbx_description
1 polymer ?
#
loop_
_entity_poly.entity_id
_entity_poly.type
_entity_poly.pdbx_seq_one_letter_code
_entity_poly.pdbx_strand_id
1 'polypeptide(L)'
;MVWSSRLIEIPAFLTAMLLFAPAVVAQVLGDLDGDGQVSEADLGVLERYLDGSTILSDVQTRQSDLNQDGQINSEDGVALRRYVISTPKPGPVTSTTRTAPPNKARSANRLMAWSQTSFPLKIYVGSLPKNSLKYRGQYDAALRQALDLWNEVGIAGSPVFELSTSQESADIQLGWSMKPSVRGRAGATLLDQLVQLPGSQSLEIRHANMVVYLVERDPRFIREILTHELGHALGLLHSNDRTDIMYHTGQVRVLNGKKIFRPFRMDTAIKTLERQYAEAWQNFTLSSTAP
;
A
#
# COMPACT_ATOMS: atom_id res chain seq x y z
N MET A 1 -84.52 -8.52 -39.91
CA MET A 1 -83.07 -8.69 -40.17
C MET A 1 -82.33 -8.11 -38.99
N VAL A 2 -82.00 -8.97 -38.02
CA VAL A 2 -81.25 -8.62 -36.81
C VAL A 2 -79.81 -9.04 -37.09
N TRP A 3 -78.90 -8.07 -37.17
CA TRP A 3 -77.47 -8.34 -37.31
C TRP A 3 -76.82 -8.27 -35.94
N SER A 4 -76.22 -9.39 -35.54
CA SER A 4 -75.63 -9.63 -34.23
C SER A 4 -74.31 -8.88 -34.03
N SER A 5 -74.22 -8.06 -32.99
CA SER A 5 -72.95 -7.55 -32.46
C SER A 5 -72.28 -8.64 -31.63
N ARG A 6 -71.17 -9.23 -32.11
CA ARG A 6 -70.29 -10.06 -31.27
C ARG A 6 -69.25 -9.17 -30.60
N LEU A 7 -69.32 -9.16 -29.27
CA LEU A 7 -68.29 -8.68 -28.35
C LEU A 7 -66.97 -9.41 -28.63
N ILE A 8 -65.90 -8.65 -28.83
CA ILE A 8 -64.53 -9.17 -28.72
C ILE A 8 -64.09 -8.92 -27.28
N GLU A 9 -64.09 -9.97 -26.48
CA GLU A 9 -63.46 -9.96 -25.16
C GLU A 9 -61.93 -9.94 -25.35
N ILE A 10 -61.28 -8.91 -24.84
CA ILE A 10 -59.81 -8.87 -24.69
C ILE A 10 -59.51 -9.44 -23.30
N PRO A 11 -58.79 -10.57 -23.17
CA PRO A 11 -58.47 -11.10 -21.86
C PRO A 11 -57.35 -10.25 -21.23
N ALA A 12 -57.68 -9.69 -20.07
CA ALA A 12 -56.72 -9.12 -19.14
C ALA A 12 -55.89 -10.25 -18.49
N PHE A 13 -54.60 -10.31 -18.79
CA PHE A 13 -53.61 -10.94 -17.92
C PHE A 13 -52.43 -9.99 -17.71
N LEU A 14 -52.55 -9.18 -16.66
CA LEU A 14 -51.42 -8.70 -15.86
C LEU A 14 -50.79 -9.94 -15.19
N THR A 15 -49.52 -10.27 -15.43
CA THR A 15 -48.54 -10.50 -14.36
C THR A 15 -47.12 -10.70 -14.87
N ALA A 16 -46.18 -10.04 -14.18
CA ALA A 16 -44.74 -10.31 -14.13
C ALA A 16 -43.87 -9.96 -15.35
N MET A 17 -43.86 -8.68 -15.75
CA MET A 17 -42.59 -8.08 -16.16
C MET A 17 -41.77 -7.89 -14.87
N LEU A 18 -41.01 -8.92 -14.49
CA LEU A 18 -40.03 -8.83 -13.42
C LEU A 18 -39.05 -7.74 -13.84
N LEU A 19 -39.20 -6.56 -13.23
CA LEU A 19 -38.19 -5.51 -13.28
C LEU A 19 -36.91 -6.13 -12.73
N PHE A 20 -36.02 -6.60 -13.62
CA PHE A 20 -34.60 -6.50 -13.34
C PHE A 20 -34.31 -5.00 -13.30
N ALA A 21 -34.63 -4.37 -12.16
CA ALA A 21 -33.86 -3.22 -11.76
C ALA A 21 -32.42 -3.73 -11.75
N PRO A 22 -31.50 -3.19 -12.57
CA PRO A 22 -30.09 -3.48 -12.34
C PRO A 22 -29.86 -3.14 -10.87
N ALA A 23 -29.34 -4.11 -10.11
CA ALA A 23 -28.87 -3.81 -8.77
C ALA A 23 -27.95 -2.61 -8.95
N VAL A 24 -28.35 -1.44 -8.43
CA VAL A 24 -27.44 -0.32 -8.31
C VAL A 24 -26.43 -0.82 -7.30
N VAL A 25 -25.36 -1.43 -7.81
CA VAL A 25 -24.21 -1.81 -6.99
C VAL A 25 -23.72 -0.48 -6.45
N ALA A 26 -23.97 -0.25 -5.16
CA ALA A 26 -23.50 0.94 -4.48
C ALA A 26 -21.99 0.97 -4.66
N GLN A 27 -21.53 1.95 -5.44
CA GLN A 27 -20.13 2.08 -5.82
C GLN A 27 -19.30 2.35 -4.55
N VAL A 28 -18.49 1.38 -4.12
CA VAL A 28 -17.73 1.48 -2.85
C VAL A 28 -16.49 2.33 -3.08
N LEU A 29 -16.33 3.43 -2.33
CA LEU A 29 -15.13 4.28 -2.39
C LEU A 29 -13.91 3.43 -2.00
N GLY A 30 -12.89 3.37 -2.85
CA GLY A 30 -11.70 2.53 -2.69
C GLY A 30 -11.78 1.13 -3.31
N ASP A 31 -12.94 0.67 -3.81
CA ASP A 31 -13.08 -0.58 -4.57
C ASP A 31 -12.81 -0.27 -6.05
N LEU A 32 -11.55 -0.41 -6.43
CA LEU A 32 -11.04 -0.04 -7.74
C LEU A 32 -10.99 -1.22 -8.71
N ASP A 33 -11.07 -2.47 -8.26
CA ASP A 33 -11.19 -3.62 -9.16
C ASP A 33 -12.63 -4.12 -9.36
N GLY A 34 -13.57 -3.60 -8.58
CA GLY A 34 -15.01 -3.83 -8.72
C GLY A 34 -15.47 -5.16 -8.15
N ASP A 35 -14.68 -5.79 -7.28
CA ASP A 35 -15.00 -7.07 -6.66
C ASP A 35 -15.92 -6.94 -5.42
N GLY A 36 -16.25 -5.70 -5.04
CA GLY A 36 -17.11 -5.37 -3.90
C GLY A 36 -16.35 -5.29 -2.57
N GLN A 37 -15.04 -5.42 -2.57
CA GLN A 37 -14.17 -5.30 -1.39
C GLN A 37 -13.14 -4.19 -1.62
N VAL A 38 -12.66 -3.58 -0.53
CA VAL A 38 -11.53 -2.64 -0.56
C VAL A 38 -10.33 -3.34 0.05
N SER A 39 -9.33 -3.63 -0.76
CA SER A 39 -8.26 -4.60 -0.50
C SER A 39 -6.92 -4.16 -1.10
N GLU A 40 -5.88 -4.98 -0.92
CA GLU A 40 -4.59 -4.75 -1.57
C GLU A 40 -4.65 -4.82 -3.11
N ALA A 41 -5.68 -5.46 -3.67
CA ALA A 41 -5.88 -5.50 -5.11
C ALA A 41 -6.23 -4.10 -5.65
N ASP A 42 -7.07 -3.36 -4.92
CA ASP A 42 -7.43 -1.98 -5.22
C ASP A 42 -6.26 -1.03 -5.10
N LEU A 43 -5.44 -1.21 -4.06
CA LEU A 43 -4.18 -0.48 -3.92
C LEU A 43 -3.28 -0.68 -5.15
N GLY A 44 -3.22 -1.91 -5.69
CA GLY A 44 -2.50 -2.19 -6.93
C GLY A 44 -3.13 -1.55 -8.18
N VAL A 45 -4.44 -1.31 -8.22
CA VAL A 45 -5.08 -0.53 -9.29
C VAL A 45 -4.69 0.94 -9.18
N LEU A 46 -4.77 1.51 -7.96
CA LEU A 46 -4.43 2.91 -7.72
C LEU A 46 -2.95 3.19 -8.03
N GLU A 47 -2.04 2.35 -7.54
CA GLU A 47 -0.59 2.49 -7.77
C GLU A 47 -0.25 2.50 -9.28
N ARG A 48 -0.91 1.66 -10.08
CA ARG A 48 -0.75 1.64 -11.55
C ARG A 48 -1.34 2.86 -12.25
N TYR A 49 -2.31 3.54 -11.66
CA TYR A 49 -2.81 4.78 -12.23
C TYR A 49 -1.87 5.93 -11.92
N LEU A 50 -1.40 5.99 -10.68
CA LEU A 50 -0.46 7.02 -10.20
C LEU A 50 0.87 7.00 -10.96
N ASP A 51 1.28 5.84 -11.47
CA ASP A 51 2.46 5.70 -12.31
C ASP A 51 2.20 5.86 -13.82
N GLY A 52 0.95 6.08 -14.23
CA GLY A 52 0.53 6.24 -15.61
C GLY A 52 0.57 4.94 -16.44
N SER A 53 0.75 3.77 -15.81
CA SER A 53 0.72 2.47 -16.50
C SER A 53 -0.70 1.97 -16.80
N THR A 54 -1.71 2.56 -16.16
CA THR A 54 -3.12 2.36 -16.49
C THR A 54 -3.89 3.67 -16.52
N ILE A 55 -5.01 3.68 -17.25
CA ILE A 55 -6.02 4.73 -17.19
C ILE A 55 -7.18 4.16 -16.36
N LEU A 56 -7.68 4.94 -15.40
CA LEU A 56 -8.88 4.58 -14.63
C LEU A 56 -10.13 4.83 -15.48
N SER A 57 -11.11 3.94 -15.37
CA SER A 57 -12.47 4.22 -15.84
C SER A 57 -13.09 5.38 -15.06
N ASP A 58 -14.15 5.98 -15.60
CA ASP A 58 -14.91 7.03 -14.89
C ASP A 58 -15.41 6.56 -13.52
N VAL A 59 -15.76 5.26 -13.44
CA VAL A 59 -16.17 4.58 -12.22
C VAL A 59 -15.00 4.58 -11.22
N GLN A 60 -13.87 3.98 -11.58
CA GLN A 60 -12.69 3.93 -10.71
C GLN A 60 -12.17 5.31 -10.31
N THR A 61 -12.22 6.29 -11.21
CA THR A 61 -11.81 7.68 -10.95
C THR A 61 -12.58 8.27 -9.77
N ARG A 62 -13.91 8.07 -9.73
CA ARG A 62 -14.76 8.51 -8.60
C ARG A 62 -14.48 7.74 -7.31
N GLN A 63 -13.94 6.53 -7.40
CA GLN A 63 -13.60 5.70 -6.25
C GLN A 63 -12.17 5.92 -5.73
N SER A 64 -11.33 6.61 -6.50
CA SER A 64 -9.89 6.74 -6.24
C SER A 64 -9.52 7.98 -5.43
N ASP A 65 -10.34 9.03 -5.44
CA ASP A 65 -10.18 10.23 -4.59
C ASP A 65 -10.66 9.92 -3.17
N LEU A 66 -9.81 9.21 -2.42
CA LEU A 66 -10.10 8.66 -1.10
C LEU A 66 -9.98 9.70 0.00
N ASN A 67 -9.13 10.71 -0.22
CA ASN A 67 -8.99 11.83 0.71
C ASN A 67 -9.94 13.00 0.38
N GLN A 68 -10.68 12.92 -0.74
CA GLN A 68 -11.67 13.89 -1.21
C GLN A 68 -11.09 15.28 -1.47
N ASP A 69 -9.84 15.34 -1.92
CA ASP A 69 -9.14 16.60 -2.22
C ASP A 69 -9.32 17.05 -3.68
N GLY A 70 -9.97 16.22 -4.51
CA GLY A 70 -10.26 16.48 -5.91
C GLY A 70 -9.11 16.12 -6.87
N GLN A 71 -8.03 15.52 -6.38
CA GLN A 71 -6.92 15.00 -7.17
C GLN A 71 -6.69 13.53 -6.82
N ILE A 72 -6.39 12.70 -7.83
CA ILE A 72 -6.01 11.31 -7.58
C ILE A 72 -4.49 11.22 -7.59
N ASN A 73 -3.88 11.11 -6.41
CA ASN A 73 -2.44 11.17 -6.22
C ASN A 73 -1.93 10.17 -5.14
N SER A 74 -0.64 10.25 -4.77
CA SER A 74 -0.04 9.36 -3.78
C SER A 74 -0.69 9.39 -2.40
N GLU A 75 -1.34 10.49 -2.03
CA GLU A 75 -2.10 10.63 -0.78
C GLU A 75 -3.31 9.69 -0.75
N ASP A 76 -3.96 9.46 -1.90
CA ASP A 76 -5.02 8.46 -2.02
C ASP A 76 -4.48 7.05 -1.87
N GLY A 77 -3.26 6.80 -2.38
CA GLY A 77 -2.55 5.53 -2.15
C GLY A 77 -2.31 5.27 -0.67
N VAL A 78 -1.96 6.32 0.10
CA VAL A 78 -1.81 6.25 1.57
C VAL A 78 -3.16 6.02 2.25
N ALA A 79 -4.21 6.74 1.81
CA ALA A 79 -5.56 6.57 2.34
C ALA A 79 -6.09 5.15 2.11
N LEU A 80 -5.88 4.59 0.92
CA LEU A 80 -6.27 3.24 0.55
C LEU A 80 -5.51 2.22 1.38
N ARG A 81 -4.17 2.38 1.48
CA ARG A 81 -3.34 1.50 2.31
C ARG A 81 -3.81 1.50 3.75
N ARG A 82 -4.13 2.66 4.33
CA ARG A 82 -4.69 2.76 5.68
C ARG A 82 -6.04 2.06 5.81
N TYR A 83 -6.93 2.24 4.84
CA TYR A 83 -8.25 1.61 4.85
C TYR A 83 -8.11 0.08 4.91
N VAL A 84 -7.32 -0.49 3.99
CA VAL A 84 -7.04 -1.93 3.90
C VAL A 84 -6.48 -2.49 5.21
N ILE A 85 -5.67 -1.70 5.92
CA ILE A 85 -5.11 -2.05 7.24
C ILE A 85 -6.18 -2.02 8.34
N SER A 86 -7.06 -1.02 8.33
CA SER A 86 -8.05 -0.80 9.39
C SER A 86 -9.24 -1.77 9.36
N THR A 87 -9.48 -2.43 8.23
CA THR A 87 -10.54 -3.43 8.06
C THR A 87 -9.96 -4.78 7.62
N PRO A 88 -9.34 -5.57 8.52
CA PRO A 88 -9.02 -6.95 8.19
C PRO A 88 -10.33 -7.73 8.07
N LYS A 89 -10.71 -8.03 6.82
CA LYS A 89 -11.76 -8.95 6.39
C LYS A 89 -12.92 -9.18 7.38
N PRO A 90 -13.98 -8.34 7.37
CA PRO A 90 -15.28 -8.78 7.84
C PRO A 90 -15.93 -9.64 6.74
N GLY A 91 -16.72 -10.65 7.14
CA GLY A 91 -17.64 -11.35 6.24
C GLY A 91 -18.60 -10.39 5.53
N PRO A 92 -19.47 -10.85 4.62
CA PRO A 92 -20.26 -9.98 3.75
C PRO A 92 -21.01 -8.92 4.57
N VAL A 93 -20.61 -7.64 4.47
CA VAL A 93 -21.16 -6.56 5.30
C VAL A 93 -22.22 -5.80 4.53
N THR A 94 -23.42 -5.84 5.10
CA THR A 94 -24.54 -4.95 4.80
C THR A 94 -24.16 -3.50 5.13
N SER A 95 -24.40 -2.62 4.16
CA SER A 95 -24.28 -1.16 4.18
C SER A 95 -24.57 -0.48 5.53
N THR A 96 -23.61 0.31 6.03
CA THR A 96 -23.92 1.48 6.88
C THR A 96 -23.13 2.70 6.40
N THR A 97 -23.89 3.69 5.96
CA THR A 97 -23.46 5.02 5.53
C THR A 97 -22.81 5.78 6.70
N ARG A 98 -21.54 6.19 6.55
CA ARG A 98 -20.90 7.16 7.46
C ARG A 98 -20.70 8.49 6.73
N THR A 99 -21.36 9.53 7.24
CA THR A 99 -21.27 10.92 6.79
C THR A 99 -19.89 11.53 7.07
N ALA A 100 -19.45 12.43 6.18
CA ALA A 100 -18.15 13.09 6.17
C ALA A 100 -18.02 14.24 7.22
N PRO A 101 -16.81 14.52 7.75
CA PRO A 101 -16.52 15.76 8.47
C PRO A 101 -16.00 16.87 7.52
N PRO A 102 -16.04 18.16 7.95
CA PRO A 102 -15.90 19.29 7.05
C PRO A 102 -14.45 19.79 6.83
N ASN A 103 -14.13 19.99 5.56
CA ASN A 103 -13.38 21.04 4.86
C ASN A 103 -11.95 21.52 5.30
N LYS A 104 -11.03 21.38 4.32
CA LYS A 104 -9.90 22.25 3.90
C LYS A 104 -8.93 22.84 4.95
N ALA A 105 -7.81 22.13 5.10
CA ALA A 105 -6.48 22.73 5.14
C ALA A 105 -5.62 22.06 4.05
N ARG A 106 -4.79 22.84 3.36
CA ARG A 106 -3.80 22.37 2.36
C ARG A 106 -3.08 21.15 2.94
N SER A 107 -3.23 19.98 2.34
CA SER A 107 -2.78 18.69 2.90
C SER A 107 -1.27 18.73 3.15
N ALA A 108 -0.88 18.97 4.41
CA ALA A 108 0.44 18.64 4.86
C ALA A 108 0.52 17.11 4.84
N ASN A 109 1.37 16.58 3.96
CA ASN A 109 1.65 15.15 3.83
C ASN A 109 1.85 14.55 5.24
N ARG A 110 1.01 13.58 5.63
CA ARG A 110 1.02 13.06 7.02
C ARG A 110 2.29 12.25 7.24
N LEU A 111 3.27 12.86 7.90
CA LEU A 111 4.56 12.23 8.20
C LEU A 111 4.37 10.95 9.02
N MET A 112 5.00 9.86 8.59
CA MET A 112 5.01 8.58 9.30
C MET A 112 6.42 8.30 9.80
N ALA A 113 6.61 8.09 11.10
CA ALA A 113 7.94 7.81 11.64
C ALA A 113 7.87 6.89 12.85
N TRP A 114 8.93 6.12 13.08
CA TRP A 114 9.14 5.43 14.35
C TRP A 114 9.56 6.43 15.43
N SER A 115 9.27 6.14 16.70
CA SER A 115 9.83 6.91 17.82
C SER A 115 11.35 6.85 17.81
N GLN A 116 12.01 7.91 18.28
CA GLN A 116 13.47 7.94 18.45
C GLN A 116 13.98 6.80 19.33
N THR A 117 13.20 6.37 20.31
CA THR A 117 13.55 5.28 21.22
C THR A 117 13.35 3.89 20.63
N SER A 118 12.78 3.76 19.43
CA SER A 118 12.57 2.49 18.76
C SER A 118 13.82 1.96 18.05
N PHE A 119 14.84 2.81 17.82
CA PHE A 119 16.02 2.41 17.08
C PHE A 119 17.08 1.73 17.97
N PRO A 120 17.73 0.65 17.48
CA PRO A 120 17.53 0.00 16.17
C PRO A 120 16.24 -0.83 16.10
N LEU A 121 15.56 -0.80 14.96
CA LEU A 121 14.34 -1.57 14.71
C LEU A 121 14.68 -3.04 14.48
N LYS A 122 13.96 -3.92 15.17
CA LYS A 122 14.12 -5.37 15.12
C LYS A 122 13.38 -5.98 13.94
N ILE A 123 14.13 -6.67 13.08
CA ILE A 123 13.56 -7.37 11.93
C ILE A 123 13.59 -8.88 12.17
N TYR A 124 12.42 -9.50 12.19
CA TYR A 124 12.30 -10.96 12.11
C TYR A 124 12.15 -11.42 10.67
N VAL A 125 12.93 -12.44 10.29
CA VAL A 125 12.91 -13.01 8.94
C VAL A 125 12.17 -14.34 8.96
N GLY A 126 11.01 -14.37 8.31
CA GLY A 126 10.20 -15.56 8.13
C GLY A 126 10.87 -16.63 7.27
N SER A 127 10.32 -17.84 7.34
CA SER A 127 10.83 -18.98 6.58
C SER A 127 10.61 -18.83 5.08
N LEU A 128 11.64 -19.16 4.28
CA LEU A 128 11.53 -19.25 2.83
C LEU A 128 10.63 -20.41 2.40
N PRO A 129 9.90 -20.28 1.27
CA PRO A 129 9.23 -21.41 0.64
C PRO A 129 10.21 -22.54 0.36
N LYS A 130 9.77 -23.80 0.52
CA LYS A 130 10.62 -25.00 0.39
C LYS A 130 11.49 -25.00 -0.87
N ASN A 131 10.90 -24.65 -2.02
CA ASN A 131 11.58 -24.64 -3.33
C ASN A 131 12.65 -23.54 -3.47
N SER A 132 12.67 -22.59 -2.53
CA SER A 132 13.57 -21.44 -2.50
C SER A 132 14.67 -21.58 -1.45
N LEU A 133 14.62 -22.61 -0.59
CA LEU A 133 15.63 -22.82 0.46
C LEU A 133 17.06 -22.94 -0.07
N LYS A 134 17.24 -23.46 -1.29
CA LYS A 134 18.56 -23.55 -1.95
C LYS A 134 19.20 -22.18 -2.24
N TYR A 135 18.43 -21.09 -2.23
CA TYR A 135 18.91 -19.73 -2.42
C TYR A 135 19.11 -18.97 -1.10
N ARG A 136 18.83 -19.59 0.05
CA ARG A 136 18.84 -18.94 1.38
C ARG A 136 20.09 -18.10 1.60
N GLY A 137 21.28 -18.66 1.40
CA GLY A 137 22.53 -17.92 1.61
C GLY A 137 22.66 -16.66 0.75
N GLN A 138 22.15 -16.68 -0.49
CA GLN A 138 22.17 -15.52 -1.38
C GLN A 138 21.14 -14.46 -0.96
N TYR A 139 19.97 -14.89 -0.50
CA TYR A 139 18.92 -13.98 -0.04
C TYR A 139 19.24 -13.37 1.32
N ASP A 140 19.84 -14.14 2.22
CA ASP A 140 20.35 -13.65 3.51
C ASP A 140 21.47 -12.62 3.29
N ALA A 141 22.36 -12.85 2.32
CA ALA A 141 23.39 -11.88 1.94
C ALA A 141 22.79 -10.61 1.32
N ALA A 142 21.78 -10.76 0.45
CA ALA A 142 21.06 -9.61 -0.13
C ALA A 142 20.33 -8.78 0.93
N LEU A 143 19.71 -9.44 1.92
CA LEU A 143 19.08 -8.78 3.06
C LEU A 143 20.11 -8.01 3.89
N ARG A 144 21.22 -8.63 4.28
CA ARG A 144 22.28 -7.95 5.05
C ARG A 144 22.78 -6.70 4.33
N GLN A 145 23.04 -6.79 3.02
CA GLN A 145 23.43 -5.62 2.23
C GLN A 145 22.36 -4.51 2.21
N ALA A 146 21.07 -4.87 2.13
CA ALA A 146 19.99 -3.89 2.19
C ALA A 146 19.88 -3.22 3.57
N LEU A 147 20.09 -3.97 4.66
CA LEU A 147 20.13 -3.43 6.02
C LEU A 147 21.35 -2.52 6.21
N ASP A 148 22.53 -2.94 5.73
CA ASP A 148 23.76 -2.16 5.82
C ASP A 148 23.61 -0.80 5.13
N LEU A 149 23.00 -0.76 3.94
CA LEU A 149 22.73 0.49 3.22
C LEU A 149 21.93 1.51 4.04
N TRP A 150 20.91 1.06 4.78
CA TRP A 150 20.14 1.94 5.67
C TRP A 150 20.87 2.22 6.99
N ASN A 151 21.59 1.24 7.53
CA ASN A 151 22.37 1.39 8.76
C ASN A 151 23.55 2.36 8.62
N GLU A 152 24.17 2.44 7.44
CA GLU A 152 25.20 3.42 7.11
C GLU A 152 24.68 4.86 7.14
N VAL A 153 23.40 5.05 6.78
CA VAL A 153 22.72 6.36 6.90
C VAL A 153 22.47 6.67 8.37
N GLY A 154 21.91 5.70 9.10
CA GLY A 154 21.52 5.86 10.50
C GLY A 154 20.38 6.87 10.68
N ILE A 155 19.79 6.87 11.88
CA ILE A 155 18.82 7.89 12.30
C ILE A 155 19.15 8.28 13.74
N ALA A 156 19.28 9.57 14.02
CA ALA A 156 19.75 10.10 15.31
C ALA A 156 21.12 9.58 15.78
N GLY A 157 22.02 9.24 14.86
CA GLY A 157 23.33 8.68 15.21
C GLY A 157 23.29 7.21 15.65
N SER A 158 22.15 6.54 15.50
CA SER A 158 21.99 5.10 15.74
C SER A 158 21.82 4.34 14.42
N PRO A 159 22.27 3.07 14.33
CA PRO A 159 21.88 2.17 13.26
C PRO A 159 20.36 2.03 13.17
N VAL A 160 19.86 1.77 11.97
CA VAL A 160 18.42 1.74 11.68
C VAL A 160 17.80 0.40 12.05
N PHE A 161 18.48 -0.70 11.75
CA PHE A 161 17.96 -2.05 11.81
C PHE A 161 18.91 -3.02 12.50
N GLU A 162 18.33 -3.98 13.21
CA GLU A 162 18.99 -5.20 13.68
C GLU A 162 18.15 -6.44 13.37
N LEU A 163 18.80 -7.60 13.24
CA LEU A 163 18.10 -8.87 13.03
C LEU A 163 17.65 -9.46 14.38
N SER A 164 16.39 -9.88 14.45
CA SER A 164 15.81 -10.56 15.60
C SER A 164 15.53 -12.04 15.28
N THR A 165 15.73 -12.89 16.28
CA THR A 165 15.30 -14.30 16.23
C THR A 165 13.88 -14.51 16.75
N SER A 166 13.26 -13.48 17.35
CA SER A 166 11.92 -13.53 17.91
C SER A 166 10.95 -12.75 17.03
N GLN A 167 9.94 -13.46 16.50
CA GLN A 167 8.86 -12.85 15.72
C GLN A 167 7.97 -11.94 16.58
N GLU A 168 7.69 -12.34 17.82
CA GLU A 168 6.77 -11.64 18.72
C GLU A 168 7.27 -10.26 19.16
N SER A 169 8.59 -10.10 19.25
CA SER A 169 9.24 -8.85 19.68
C SER A 169 9.85 -8.06 18.53
N ALA A 170 9.58 -8.46 17.28
CA ALA A 170 10.07 -7.74 16.11
C ALA A 170 9.17 -6.55 15.79
N ASP A 171 9.80 -5.42 15.48
CA ASP A 171 9.12 -4.22 14.98
C ASP A 171 8.69 -4.44 13.52
N ILE A 172 9.49 -5.21 12.77
CA ILE A 172 9.26 -5.51 11.36
C ILE A 172 9.29 -7.02 11.13
N GLN A 173 8.26 -7.55 10.49
CA GLN A 173 8.20 -8.94 10.06
C GLN A 173 8.37 -9.05 8.56
N LEU A 174 9.43 -9.73 8.12
CA LEU A 174 9.70 -10.00 6.71
C LEU A 174 9.25 -11.40 6.33
N GLY A 175 8.34 -11.48 5.38
CA GLY A 175 7.85 -12.70 4.76
C GLY A 175 8.37 -12.92 3.33
N TRP A 176 8.21 -14.15 2.85
CA TRP A 176 8.56 -14.55 1.50
C TRP A 176 7.37 -15.23 0.84
N SER A 177 7.06 -14.86 -0.39
CA SER A 177 5.99 -15.51 -1.17
C SER A 177 6.45 -15.82 -2.59
N MET A 178 5.85 -16.82 -3.23
CA MET A 178 6.24 -17.24 -4.59
C MET A 178 5.68 -16.32 -5.67
N LYS A 179 4.45 -15.80 -5.49
CA LYS A 179 3.76 -14.98 -6.49
C LYS A 179 2.94 -13.90 -5.80
N PRO A 180 2.90 -12.68 -6.35
CA PRO A 180 1.99 -11.64 -5.91
C PRO A 180 0.58 -11.91 -6.42
N SER A 181 -0.42 -11.34 -5.75
CA SER A 181 -1.80 -11.25 -6.25
C SER A 181 -1.91 -10.26 -7.42
N VAL A 182 -1.05 -9.24 -7.45
CA VAL A 182 -1.01 -8.20 -8.50
C VAL A 182 0.18 -8.43 -9.44
N ARG A 183 -0.10 -8.52 -10.75
CA ARG A 183 0.94 -8.67 -11.77
C ARG A 183 1.90 -7.47 -11.76
N GLY A 184 3.21 -7.77 -11.80
CA GLY A 184 4.26 -6.74 -11.83
C GLY A 184 4.80 -6.34 -10.46
N ARG A 185 4.17 -6.81 -9.38
CA ARG A 185 4.60 -6.53 -8.00
C ARG A 185 5.75 -7.44 -7.57
N ALA A 186 6.79 -6.85 -6.99
CA ALA A 186 7.99 -7.56 -6.54
C ALA A 186 8.15 -7.59 -5.02
N GLY A 187 7.57 -6.60 -4.32
CA GLY A 187 7.44 -6.57 -2.87
C GLY A 187 6.17 -5.83 -2.43
N ALA A 188 5.90 -5.88 -1.12
CA ALA A 188 4.89 -5.07 -0.48
C ALA A 188 5.28 -4.81 0.97
N THR A 189 5.03 -3.59 1.44
CA THR A 189 5.14 -3.22 2.85
C THR A 189 3.84 -2.65 3.38
N LEU A 190 3.48 -3.09 4.57
CA LEU A 190 2.27 -2.74 5.30
C LEU A 190 2.67 -2.18 6.67
N LEU A 191 2.26 -0.95 6.96
CA LEU A 191 2.41 -0.34 8.29
C LEU A 191 1.17 -0.66 9.11
N ASP A 192 1.06 -1.89 9.61
CA ASP A 192 -0.18 -2.42 10.19
C ASP A 192 -0.52 -1.88 11.58
N GLN A 193 0.43 -1.22 12.25
CA GLN A 193 0.16 -0.49 13.48
C GLN A 193 0.66 0.95 13.37
N LEU A 194 -0.29 1.88 13.23
CA LEU A 194 -0.07 3.33 13.19
C LEU A 194 -0.85 4.01 14.31
N VAL A 195 -0.20 4.90 15.05
CA VAL A 195 -0.83 5.67 16.13
C VAL A 195 -0.88 7.15 15.73
N GLN A 196 -2.09 7.70 15.69
CA GLN A 196 -2.28 9.15 15.53
C GLN A 196 -1.96 9.85 16.84
N LEU A 197 -1.02 10.80 16.79
CA LEU A 197 -0.66 11.56 17.96
C LEU A 197 -1.65 12.71 18.22
N PRO A 198 -2.04 12.96 19.49
CA PRO A 198 -2.92 14.06 19.84
C PRO A 198 -2.36 15.41 19.37
N GLY A 199 -3.19 16.22 18.71
CA GLY A 199 -2.81 17.56 18.26
C GLY A 199 -1.77 17.62 17.14
N SER A 200 -1.35 16.47 16.59
CA SER A 200 -0.36 16.38 15.50
C SER A 200 -1.00 15.79 14.25
N GLN A 201 -0.45 16.10 13.07
CA GLN A 201 -0.81 15.44 11.81
C GLN A 201 0.09 14.22 11.53
N SER A 202 1.17 14.04 12.29
CA SER A 202 2.08 12.91 12.15
C SER A 202 1.53 11.62 12.76
N LEU A 203 1.95 10.50 12.20
CA LEU A 203 1.62 9.16 12.66
C LEU A 203 2.88 8.47 13.17
N GLU A 204 2.76 7.85 14.34
CA GLU A 204 3.82 7.00 14.87
C GLU A 204 3.64 5.56 14.37
N ILE A 205 4.69 5.00 13.79
CA ILE A 205 4.74 3.60 13.38
C ILE A 205 5.08 2.74 14.61
N ARG A 206 4.33 1.65 14.79
CA ARG A 206 4.52 0.69 15.90
C ARG A 206 4.81 -0.72 15.43
N HIS A 207 4.43 -1.07 14.21
CA HIS A 207 4.70 -2.37 13.61
C HIS A 207 4.60 -2.26 12.08
N ALA A 208 5.42 -3.04 11.38
CA ALA A 208 5.30 -3.22 9.94
C ALA A 208 5.45 -4.69 9.52
N ASN A 209 4.72 -5.08 8.48
CA ASN A 209 4.92 -6.33 7.77
C ASN A 209 5.42 -6.03 6.37
N MET A 210 6.37 -6.82 5.88
CA MET A 210 6.78 -6.77 4.49
C MET A 210 6.84 -8.16 3.89
N VAL A 211 6.62 -8.24 2.59
CA VAL A 211 6.75 -9.48 1.83
C VAL A 211 7.55 -9.24 0.57
N VAL A 212 8.52 -10.11 0.32
CA VAL A 212 9.21 -10.18 -0.96
C VAL A 212 8.63 -11.32 -1.78
N TYR A 213 8.20 -10.99 -3.00
CA TYR A 213 7.71 -11.96 -3.96
C TYR A 213 8.87 -12.47 -4.81
N LEU A 214 9.08 -13.79 -4.82
CA LEU A 214 10.17 -14.48 -5.53
C LEU A 214 9.89 -14.63 -7.04
N VAL A 215 9.45 -13.55 -7.67
CA VAL A 215 9.20 -13.44 -9.12
C VAL A 215 10.49 -13.47 -9.94
N GLU A 216 11.61 -13.13 -9.31
CA GLU A 216 12.98 -13.29 -9.80
C GLU A 216 13.86 -13.80 -8.64
N ARG A 217 14.92 -14.55 -8.96
CA ARG A 217 15.80 -15.22 -8.00
C ARG A 217 17.21 -14.64 -7.99
N ASP A 218 17.55 -13.72 -8.88
CA ASP A 218 18.82 -13.01 -8.87
C ASP A 218 18.96 -12.20 -7.56
N PRO A 219 20.00 -12.45 -6.74
CA PRO A 219 20.16 -11.79 -5.45
C PRO A 219 20.30 -10.26 -5.56
N ARG A 220 20.75 -9.74 -6.70
CA ARG A 220 20.82 -8.28 -6.92
C ARG A 220 19.42 -7.67 -7.02
N PHE A 221 18.48 -8.39 -7.62
CA PHE A 221 17.08 -7.98 -7.68
C PHE A 221 16.42 -8.07 -6.31
N ILE A 222 16.67 -9.16 -5.59
CA ILE A 222 16.15 -9.33 -4.22
C ILE A 222 16.66 -8.21 -3.30
N ARG A 223 17.94 -7.83 -3.38
CA ARG A 223 18.50 -6.71 -2.62
C ARG A 223 17.79 -5.40 -2.93
N GLU A 224 17.53 -5.12 -4.20
CA GLU A 224 16.84 -3.90 -4.63
C GLU A 224 15.43 -3.82 -4.05
N ILE A 225 14.64 -4.90 -4.15
CA ILE A 225 13.30 -4.98 -3.54
C ILE A 225 13.41 -4.75 -2.02
N LEU A 226 14.31 -5.48 -1.36
CA LEU A 226 14.48 -5.36 0.10
C LEU A 226 14.82 -3.93 0.51
N THR A 227 15.72 -3.27 -0.22
CA THR A 227 16.12 -1.90 0.09
C THR A 227 14.93 -0.93 -0.07
N HIS A 228 14.11 -1.11 -1.09
CA HIS A 228 12.89 -0.33 -1.34
C HIS A 228 11.82 -0.55 -0.26
N GLU A 229 11.49 -1.81 0.04
CA GLU A 229 10.48 -2.17 1.05
C GLU A 229 10.90 -1.74 2.45
N LEU A 230 12.19 -1.82 2.79
CA LEU A 230 12.73 -1.26 4.04
C LEU A 230 12.52 0.26 4.11
N GLY A 231 12.65 0.99 3.00
CA GLY A 231 12.32 2.41 2.95
C GLY A 231 10.84 2.68 3.28
N HIS A 232 9.92 1.89 2.73
CA HIS A 232 8.52 1.95 3.12
C HIS A 232 8.29 1.60 4.59
N ALA A 233 9.01 0.63 5.14
CA ALA A 233 8.92 0.27 6.55
C ALA A 233 9.41 1.40 7.47
N LEU A 234 10.29 2.28 6.98
CA LEU A 234 10.69 3.51 7.66
C LEU A 234 9.69 4.67 7.51
N GLY A 235 8.61 4.46 6.75
CA GLY A 235 7.57 5.45 6.48
C GLY A 235 7.81 6.30 5.23
N LEU A 236 8.80 5.97 4.39
CA LEU A 236 9.03 6.71 3.15
C LEU A 236 7.94 6.39 2.12
N LEU A 237 7.49 7.43 1.42
CA LEU A 237 6.67 7.30 0.22
C LEU A 237 7.55 7.15 -1.03
N HIS A 238 6.92 6.84 -2.16
CA HIS A 238 7.64 6.76 -3.43
C HIS A 238 8.29 8.10 -3.80
N SER A 239 9.47 8.00 -4.39
CA SER A 239 10.16 9.11 -5.03
C SER A 239 9.64 9.33 -6.46
N ASN A 240 9.68 10.58 -6.93
CA ASN A 240 9.46 10.92 -8.34
C ASN A 240 10.75 10.83 -9.18
N ASP A 241 11.90 10.68 -8.54
CA ASP A 241 13.19 10.48 -9.22
C ASP A 241 13.32 9.03 -9.66
N ARG A 242 13.30 8.80 -10.98
CA ARG A 242 13.37 7.46 -11.58
C ARG A 242 14.64 6.67 -11.25
N THR A 243 15.67 7.32 -10.71
CA THR A 243 16.93 6.68 -10.33
C THR A 243 17.05 6.39 -8.85
N ASP A 244 16.14 6.93 -8.04
CA ASP A 244 16.12 6.75 -6.59
C ASP A 244 15.56 5.36 -6.21
N ILE A 245 16.02 4.81 -5.10
CA ILE A 245 15.60 3.51 -4.60
C ILE A 245 14.11 3.48 -4.27
N MET A 246 13.52 4.61 -3.84
CA MET A 246 12.09 4.71 -3.57
C MET A 246 11.26 4.99 -4.83
N TYR A 247 11.86 4.94 -6.04
CA TYR A 247 11.06 4.94 -7.25
C TYR A 247 10.27 3.64 -7.36
N HIS A 248 8.97 3.74 -7.64
CA HIS A 248 8.01 2.62 -7.61
C HIS A 248 8.29 1.49 -8.62
N THR A 249 9.12 1.73 -9.65
CA THR A 249 9.59 0.65 -10.54
C THR A 249 11.02 0.26 -10.23
N GLY A 250 11.29 -1.04 -10.23
CA GLY A 250 12.66 -1.54 -10.16
C GLY A 250 13.56 -1.01 -11.28
N GLN A 251 14.86 -0.91 -11.00
CA GLN A 251 15.94 -0.43 -11.86
C GLN A 251 16.44 -1.48 -12.85
N VAL A 252 15.87 -2.69 -12.82
CA VAL A 252 16.15 -3.73 -13.82
C VAL A 252 15.42 -3.42 -15.13
N ARG A 253 16.15 -3.50 -16.24
CA ARG A 253 15.62 -3.40 -17.59
C ARG A 253 15.91 -4.69 -18.36
N VAL A 254 14.99 -5.10 -19.22
CA VAL A 254 15.23 -6.20 -20.17
C VAL A 254 15.54 -5.58 -21.53
N LEU A 255 16.78 -5.71 -21.99
CA LEU A 255 17.18 -5.31 -23.34
C LEU A 255 17.63 -6.56 -24.09
N ASN A 256 17.01 -6.82 -25.26
CA ASN A 256 17.32 -7.98 -26.11
C ASN A 256 17.28 -9.32 -25.35
N GLY A 257 16.31 -9.49 -24.46
CA GLY A 257 16.16 -10.70 -23.63
C GLY A 257 17.17 -10.81 -22.47
N LYS A 258 18.11 -9.86 -22.32
CA LYS A 258 19.07 -9.82 -21.22
C LYS A 258 18.65 -8.81 -20.15
N LYS A 259 18.75 -9.22 -18.88
CA LYS A 259 18.54 -8.33 -17.73
C LYS A 259 19.77 -7.43 -17.53
N ILE A 260 19.51 -6.14 -17.46
CA ILE A 260 20.49 -5.11 -17.16
C ILE A 260 20.09 -4.50 -15.82
N PHE A 261 21.00 -4.63 -14.86
CA PHE A 261 20.86 -4.06 -13.54
C PHE A 261 21.49 -2.67 -13.57
N ARG A 262 20.68 -1.63 -13.43
CA ARG A 262 21.19 -0.28 -13.22
C ARG A 262 21.40 -0.07 -11.72
N PRO A 263 22.48 0.60 -11.30
CA PRO A 263 22.61 1.00 -9.91
C PRO A 263 21.47 1.95 -9.54
N PHE A 264 20.82 1.70 -8.41
CA PHE A 264 19.92 2.65 -7.79
C PHE A 264 20.71 3.68 -6.97
N ARG A 265 20.11 4.84 -6.74
CA ARG A 265 20.61 5.89 -5.84
C ARG A 265 19.77 5.93 -4.58
N MET A 266 20.33 6.46 -3.49
CA MET A 266 19.59 6.68 -2.25
C MET A 266 19.54 8.15 -1.84
N ASP A 267 20.14 9.06 -2.61
CA ASP A 267 20.29 10.47 -2.23
C ASP A 267 18.96 11.16 -1.92
N THR A 268 17.91 10.89 -2.72
CA THR A 268 16.59 11.51 -2.54
C THR A 268 15.84 10.84 -1.39
N ALA A 269 15.92 9.51 -1.29
CA ALA A 269 15.37 8.76 -0.16
C ALA A 269 15.96 9.21 1.19
N ILE A 270 17.29 9.34 1.28
CA ILE A 270 18.01 9.75 2.49
C ILE A 270 17.59 11.16 2.92
N LYS A 271 17.61 12.14 2.01
CA LYS A 271 17.18 13.51 2.31
C LYS A 271 15.72 13.57 2.78
N THR A 272 14.87 12.73 2.20
CA THR A 272 13.46 12.65 2.59
C THR A 272 13.32 12.05 3.99
N LEU A 273 14.07 10.99 4.28
CA LEU A 273 14.11 10.33 5.58
C LEU A 273 14.56 11.29 6.69
N GLU A 274 15.69 11.96 6.50
CA GLU A 274 16.25 12.90 7.49
C GLU A 274 15.25 14.01 7.83
N ARG A 275 14.66 14.64 6.81
CA ARG A 275 13.64 15.69 6.99
C ARG A 275 12.40 15.15 7.71
N GLN A 276 11.89 14.00 7.27
CA GLN A 276 10.68 13.39 7.82
C GLN A 276 10.83 13.08 9.31
N TYR A 277 11.95 12.49 9.71
CA TYR A 277 12.20 12.14 11.12
C TYR A 277 12.44 13.37 11.99
N ALA A 278 13.18 14.38 11.48
CA ALA A 278 13.38 15.63 12.20
C ALA A 278 12.05 16.35 12.49
N GLU A 279 11.15 16.43 11.51
CA GLU A 279 9.83 17.06 11.67
C GLU A 279 8.90 16.20 12.53
N ALA A 280 8.86 14.88 12.31
CA ALA A 280 8.00 13.99 13.07
C ALA A 280 8.34 14.00 14.56
N TRP A 281 9.61 13.93 14.95
CA TRP A 281 9.99 13.91 16.37
C TRP A 281 9.77 15.23 17.09
N GLN A 282 9.85 16.36 16.40
CA GLN A 282 9.39 17.64 16.96
C GLN A 282 7.90 17.56 17.29
N ASN A 283 7.09 17.04 16.36
CA ASN A 283 5.67 16.86 16.60
C ASN A 283 5.39 15.87 17.74
N PHE A 284 6.16 14.78 17.85
CA PHE A 284 6.01 13.78 18.91
C PHE A 284 6.26 14.39 20.28
N THR A 285 7.32 15.20 20.38
CA THR A 285 7.68 15.93 21.60
C THR A 285 6.56 16.89 22.00
N LEU A 286 6.08 17.72 21.07
CA LEU A 286 5.00 18.68 21.34
C LEU A 286 3.71 17.98 21.79
N SER A 287 3.32 16.89 21.13
CA SER A 287 2.14 16.10 21.50
C SER A 287 2.25 15.47 22.90
N SER A 288 3.44 15.04 23.32
CA SER A 288 3.66 14.46 24.66
C SER A 288 3.58 15.49 25.80
N THR A 289 3.73 16.77 25.48
CA THR A 289 3.71 17.89 26.44
C THR A 289 2.38 18.64 26.47
N ALA A 290 1.44 18.30 25.59
CA ALA A 290 0.12 18.92 25.58
C ALA A 290 -0.69 18.44 26.80
N PRO A 291 -1.35 19.35 27.55
CA PRO A 291 -2.09 19.04 28.77
C PRO A 291 -3.34 18.20 28.52
#